data_AF-A0A0J8VEX6-F1
#
_entry.id   AF-A0A0J8VEX6-F1
#
_cell.length_a   1.000
_cell.length_b   1.000
_cell.length_c   1.000
_cell.angle_alpha   90.00
_cell.angle_beta   90.00
_cell.angle_gamma   90.00
#
_symmetry.space_group_name_H-M   'P 1'
#
loop_
_entity.id
_entity.type
_entity.pdbx_description
1 polymer ?
#
loop_
_entity_poly.entity_id
_entity_poly.type
_entity_poly.pdbx_seq_one_letter_code
_entity_poly.pdbx_strand_id
1 'polypeptide(L)' 'MVNIIESATLDDIALYLQREDGIEPQAAYREAQGVIDNFNDMMDKGLIKGWYFDELGHLELLPSDSAMRIIGNNK' A
#
# COMPACT_ATOMS: atom_id res chain seq x y z
N MET A 1 14.06 -0.28 15.15
CA MET A 1 13.61 -1.19 14.09
C MET A 1 12.12 -0.97 13.95
N VAL A 2 11.68 -0.33 12.86
CA VAL A 2 10.27 0.00 12.68
C VAL A 2 9.61 -1.21 12.01
N ASN A 3 8.95 -2.04 12.81
CA ASN A 3 8.02 -3.07 12.29
C ASN A 3 6.77 -2.34 11.82
N ILE A 4 6.86 -1.74 10.63
CA ILE A 4 5.70 -1.20 9.95
C ILE A 4 5.02 -2.38 9.26
N ILE A 5 3.98 -2.91 9.89
CA ILE A 5 3.18 -4.00 9.32
C ILE A 5 1.99 -3.38 8.57
N GLU A 6 1.36 -2.34 9.13
CA GLU A 6 0.25 -1.59 8.53
C GLU A 6 0.29 -0.15 9.09
N SER A 7 0.79 0.83 8.33
CA SER A 7 0.80 2.23 8.79
C SER A 7 -0.08 3.18 7.98
N ALA A 8 -0.85 2.65 7.04
CA ALA A 8 -1.97 3.36 6.42
C ALA A 8 -3.25 2.58 6.71
N THR A 9 -4.14 3.18 7.51
CA THR A 9 -5.45 2.60 7.78
C THR A 9 -6.39 2.75 6.58
N LEU A 10 -7.51 2.04 6.59
CA LEU A 10 -8.56 2.20 5.58
C LEU A 10 -8.99 3.66 5.43
N ASP A 11 -9.13 4.37 6.56
CA ASP A 11 -9.54 5.78 6.60
C ASP A 11 -8.47 6.68 5.95
N ASP A 12 -7.19 6.40 6.20
CA ASP A 12 -6.08 7.17 5.63
C ASP A 12 -5.98 6.96 4.11
N ILE A 13 -6.15 5.72 3.63
CA ILE A 13 -6.17 5.40 2.20
C ILE A 13 -7.39 6.02 1.53
N ALA A 14 -8.56 5.96 2.16
CA ALA A 14 -9.76 6.61 1.64
C ALA A 14 -9.59 8.13 1.57
N LEU A 15 -8.96 8.75 2.57
CA LEU A 15 -8.67 10.18 2.56
C LEU A 15 -7.65 10.55 1.47
N TYR A 16 -6.64 9.71 1.25
CA TYR A 16 -5.68 9.87 0.17
C TYR A 16 -6.35 9.81 -1.20
N LEU A 17 -7.20 8.81 -1.46
CA LEU A 17 -7.93 8.68 -2.72
C LEU A 17 -8.91 9.85 -2.94
N GLN A 18 -9.57 10.35 -1.90
CA GLN A 18 -10.40 11.56 -2.02
C GLN A 18 -9.58 12.79 -2.46
N ARG A 19 -8.34 12.91 -1.97
CA ARG A 19 -7.47 14.05 -2.27
C ARG A 19 -6.86 13.98 -3.66
N GLU A 20 -6.37 12.81 -4.05
CA GLU A 20 -5.69 12.62 -5.33
C GLU A 20 -6.67 12.47 -6.50
N ASP A 21 -7.73 11.65 -6.34
CA ASP A 21 -8.67 11.33 -7.42
C ASP A 21 -9.96 12.17 -7.38
N GLY A 22 -10.17 12.97 -6.33
CA GLY A 22 -11.33 13.85 -6.19
C GLY A 22 -12.66 13.10 -6.08
N ILE A 23 -12.62 11.83 -5.69
CA ILE A 23 -13.79 10.95 -5.63
C ILE A 23 -14.61 11.16 -4.36
N GLU A 24 -15.91 10.87 -4.45
CA GLU A 24 -16.86 10.96 -3.33
C GLU A 24 -16.43 10.07 -2.15
N PRO A 25 -16.67 10.50 -0.90
CA PRO A 25 -16.19 9.77 0.28
C PRO A 25 -16.60 8.30 0.30
N GLN A 26 -17.86 7.97 -0.01
CA GLN A 26 -18.31 6.57 -0.04
C GLN A 26 -17.62 5.74 -1.12
N ALA A 27 -17.28 6.33 -2.27
CA ALA A 27 -16.54 5.66 -3.32
C ALA A 27 -15.10 5.41 -2.87
N ALA A 28 -14.47 6.42 -2.26
CA ALA A 28 -13.11 6.32 -1.73
C ALA A 28 -12.95 5.21 -0.68
N TYR A 29 -13.92 5.03 0.21
CA TYR A 29 -13.90 3.92 1.17
C TYR A 29 -13.97 2.55 0.50
N ARG A 30 -14.78 2.40 -0.56
CA ARG A 30 -14.87 1.14 -1.31
C ARG A 30 -13.58 0.86 -2.06
N GLU A 31 -13.00 1.87 -2.68
CA GLU A 31 -11.73 1.74 -3.39
C GLU A 31 -10.57 1.47 -2.43
N ALA A 32 -10.52 2.17 -1.29
CA ALA A 32 -9.54 1.92 -0.24
C ALA A 32 -9.59 0.48 0.28
N GLN A 33 -10.79 -0.09 0.43
CA GLN A 33 -10.93 -1.50 0.80
C GLN A 33 -10.34 -2.41 -0.27
N GLY A 34 -10.63 -2.15 -1.55
CA GLY A 34 -10.05 -2.90 -2.67
C GLY A 34 -8.52 -2.77 -2.75
N VAL A 35 -7.98 -1.59 -2.41
CA VAL A 35 -6.54 -1.34 -2.32
C VAL A 35 -5.91 -2.20 -1.22
N ILE A 36 -6.50 -2.21 -0.01
CA ILE A 36 -6.02 -3.06 1.10
C ILE A 36 -6.11 -4.54 0.74
N ASP A 37 -7.21 -4.98 0.12
CA ASP A 37 -7.39 -6.37 -0.29
C ASP A 37 -6.30 -6.79 -1.30
N ASN A 38 -5.96 -5.90 -2.25
CA ASN A 38 -4.86 -6.11 -3.18
C ASN A 38 -3.50 -6.15 -2.49
N PHE A 39 -3.26 -5.28 -1.49
CA PHE A 39 -2.02 -5.28 -0.73
C PHE A 39 -1.85 -6.56 0.08
N ASN A 40 -2.92 -7.06 0.68
CA ASN A 40 -2.93 -8.35 1.35
C ASN A 40 -2.61 -9.49 0.38
N ASP A 41 -3.22 -9.52 -0.80
CA ASP A 41 -2.88 -10.51 -1.85
C ASP A 41 -1.41 -10.40 -2.29
N MET A 42 -0.86 -9.18 -2.40
CA MET A 42 0.56 -8.96 -2.69
C MET A 42 1.48 -9.42 -1.55
N MET A 43 1.08 -9.26 -0.28
CA MET A 43 1.82 -9.78 0.87
C MET A 43 1.80 -11.30 0.90
N ASP A 44 0.64 -11.92 0.66
CA ASP A 44 0.49 -13.38 0.60
C ASP A 44 1.32 -14.00 -0.53
N LYS A 45 1.42 -13.30 -1.66
CA LYS A 45 2.32 -13.67 -2.77
C LYS A 45 3.80 -13.43 -2.47
N GLY A 46 4.11 -12.81 -1.33
CA GLY A 46 5.46 -12.45 -0.93
C GLY A 46 6.08 -11.41 -1.86
N LEU A 47 5.28 -10.53 -2.46
CA LEU A 47 5.76 -9.41 -3.30
C LEU A 47 6.11 -8.19 -2.45
N ILE A 48 5.26 -7.88 -1.47
CA ILE A 48 5.47 -6.79 -0.52
C ILE A 48 5.48 -7.34 0.91
N LYS A 49 6.02 -6.57 1.85
CA LYS A 49 6.01 -6.86 3.29
C LYS A 49 5.01 -6.02 4.08
N GLY A 50 4.47 -4.99 3.44
CA GLY A 50 3.56 -4.01 4.03
C GLY A 50 3.49 -2.77 3.16
N TRP A 51 2.72 -1.78 3.61
CA TRP A 51 2.54 -0.49 2.98
C TRP A 51 2.52 0.61 4.04
N TYR A 52 2.83 1.84 3.64
CA TYR A 52 2.96 2.98 4.53
C TYR A 52 2.71 4.31 3.81
N PHE A 53 2.38 5.35 4.56
CA PHE A 53 2.49 6.72 4.06
C PHE A 53 3.91 7.26 4.29
N ASP A 54 4.53 7.78 3.25
CA ASP A 54 5.82 8.45 3.36
C ASP A 54 5.69 9.84 4.03
N GLU A 55 6.81 10.53 4.20
CA GLU A 55 6.83 11.86 4.84
C GLU A 55 6.10 12.94 4.02
N LEU A 56 5.83 12.68 2.74
CA LEU A 56 5.11 13.56 1.83
C LEU A 56 3.61 13.24 1.78
N GLY A 57 3.18 12.15 2.42
CA GLY A 57 1.80 11.70 2.43
C GLY A 57 1.40 10.85 1.22
N HIS A 58 2.38 10.27 0.52
CA HIS A 58 2.15 9.31 -0.57
C HIS A 58 2.09 7.88 -0.04
N LEU A 59 1.16 7.10 -0.59
CA LEU A 59 1.01 5.69 -0.25
C LEU A 59 2.09 4.88 -0.97
N GLU A 60 3.02 4.34 -0.19
CA GLU A 60 4.19 3.59 -0.66
C GLU A 60 4.14 2.12 -0.22
N LEU A 61 4.73 1.25 -1.04
CA LEU A 61 4.79 -0.19 -0.80
C LEU A 61 6.18 -0.58 -0.31
N LEU A 62 6.27 -1.37 0.76
CA LEU A 62 7.53 -1.99 1.16
C LEU A 62 7.72 -3.29 0.37
N PRO A 63 8.66 -3.36 -0.59
CA PRO A 63 8.93 -4.60 -1.30
C PRO A 63 9.48 -5.68 -0.35
N SER A 64 9.17 -6.94 -0.65
CA SER A 64 9.76 -8.07 0.08
C SER A 64 11.20 -8.34 -0.37
N ASP A 65 11.98 -9.04 0.46
CA ASP A 65 13.35 -9.45 0.08
C ASP A 65 13.32 -10.40 -1.13
N SER A 66 12.22 -11.15 -1.29
CA SER A 66 11.96 -12.04 -2.42
C SER A 66 11.76 -11.25 -3.71
N ALA A 67 10.98 -10.17 -3.67
CA ALA A 67 10.79 -9.28 -4.81
C ALA A 67 12.09 -8.54 -5.17
N MET A 68 12.85 -8.07 -4.17
CA MET A 68 14.16 -7.45 -4.37
C MET A 68 15.16 -8.40 -5.05
N ARG A 69 15.11 -9.70 -4.75
CA ARG A 69 15.93 -10.71 -5.46
C ARG A 69 15.53 -10.90 -6.91
N ILE A 70 14.24 -10.82 -7.26
CA ILE A 70 13.76 -10.91 -8.65
C ILE A 70 14.25 -9.71 -9.46
N ILE A 71 14.22 -8.51 -8.88
CA ILE A 71 14.70 -7.28 -9.55
C ILE A 71 16.24 -7.26 -9.65
N GLY A 72 16.94 -7.75 -8.62
CA GLY A 72 18.40 -7.75 -8.56
C GLY A 72 19.11 -8.79 -9.45
N ASN A 73 18.39 -9.80 -9.95
CA ASN A 73 18.97 -10.89 -10.74
C ASN A 73 18.89 -10.68 -12.27
N ASN A 74 18.46 -9.49 -12.72
CA ASN A 74 18.44 -9.10 -14.14
C ASN A 74 19.72 -8.36 -14.57
N LYS A 75 20.90 -8.80 -14.10
CA LYS A 75 22.21 -8.31 -14.59
C LYS A 75 22.91 -9.35 -15.45
#